data_AF-A0A8X6JG10-F1
#
_entry.id   AF-A0A8X6JG10-F1
#
_cell.length_a   1.000
_cell.length_b   1.000
_cell.length_c   1.000
_cell.angle_alpha   90.00
_cell.angle_beta   90.00
_cell.angle_gamma   90.00
#
_symmetry.space_group_name_H-M   'P 1'
#
loop_
_entity.id
_entity.type
_entity.pdbx_description
1 polymer ?
#
loop_
_entity_poly.entity_id
_entity_poly.type
_entity_poly.pdbx_seq_one_letter_code
_entity_poly.pdbx_strand_id
1 'polypeptide(L)'
;MNITEELLELVNLKSTTTGSDIKDAVINCVQNPQIDLKNLVGIATDGTSSMVEKNVGAVTLIFDHIKALRNSSNDFEMLICTSRIL
;
A
#
# COMPACT_ATOMS: atom_id res chain seq x y z
N MET A 1 -21.35 -8.76 12.82
CA MET A 1 -20.15 -8.73 11.96
C MET A 1 -18.97 -9.11 12.83
N ASN A 2 -18.17 -10.08 12.41
CA ASN A 2 -16.86 -10.32 13.00
C ASN A 2 -15.85 -9.56 12.14
N ILE A 3 -15.23 -8.54 12.72
CA ILE A 3 -14.10 -7.83 12.12
C ILE A 3 -12.85 -8.42 12.76
N THR A 4 -11.88 -8.79 11.95
CA THR A 4 -10.59 -9.34 12.38
C THR A 4 -9.47 -8.45 11.87
N GLU A 5 -8.48 -8.23 12.72
CA GLU A 5 -7.25 -7.51 12.39
C GLU A 5 -6.08 -8.46 12.58
N GLU A 6 -5.22 -8.57 11.57
CA GLU A 6 -4.10 -9.50 11.58
C GLU A 6 -2.84 -8.82 11.03
N LEU A 7 -1.70 -9.11 11.65
CA LEU A 7 -0.39 -8.70 11.13
C LEU A 7 0.05 -9.74 10.10
N LEU A 8 0.22 -9.32 8.85
CA LEU A 8 0.68 -10.21 7.79
C LEU A 8 2.16 -10.54 7.91
N GLU A 9 3.00 -9.51 7.90
CA GLU A 9 4.45 -9.65 7.94
C GLU A 9 5.10 -8.34 8.40
N LEU A 10 6.27 -8.44 9.04
CA LEU A 10 7.14 -7.31 9.34
C LEU A 10 8.39 -7.38 8.45
N VAL A 11 8.49 -6.49 7.47
CA VAL A 11 9.59 -6.49 6.49
C VAL A 11 10.64 -5.44 6.83
N ASN A 12 11.90 -5.85 6.75
CA ASN A 12 13.03 -4.94 6.86
C ASN A 12 13.42 -4.38 5.48
N LEU A 13 13.28 -3.06 5.29
CA LEU A 13 13.72 -2.35 4.09
C LEU A 13 15.19 -1.94 4.26
N LYS A 14 16.08 -2.57 3.51
CA LYS A 14 17.53 -2.29 3.58
C LYS A 14 17.89 -1.13 2.64
N SER A 15 18.80 -0.27 3.08
CA SER A 15 19.41 0.83 2.31
C SER A 15 18.51 2.05 2.09
N THR A 16 17.34 1.88 1.46
CA THR A 16 16.45 2.97 1.07
C THR A 16 14.99 2.69 1.41
N THR A 17 14.21 3.76 1.53
CA THR A 17 12.77 3.72 1.80
C THR A 17 12.02 4.55 0.78
N THR A 18 12.30 4.33 -0.51
CA THR A 18 11.57 4.98 -1.61
C THR A 18 10.18 4.37 -1.77
N GLY A 19 9.29 5.05 -2.50
CA GLY A 19 7.97 4.49 -2.78
C GLY A 19 8.03 3.17 -3.55
N SER A 20 9.03 2.97 -4.42
CA SER A 20 9.23 1.69 -5.11
C SER A 20 9.64 0.59 -4.15
N ASP A 21 10.59 0.86 -3.24
CA ASP A 21 11.05 -0.13 -2.26
C ASP A 21 9.88 -0.64 -1.39
N ILE A 22 9.03 0.30 -0.95
CA ILE A 22 7.86 0.00 -0.13
C ILE A 22 6.80 -0.76 -0.94
N LYS A 23 6.51 -0.32 -2.16
CA LYS A 23 5.54 -0.99 -3.04
C LYS A 23 5.98 -2.43 -3.35
N ASP A 24 7.24 -2.65 -3.68
CA ASP A 24 7.73 -4.00 -3.98
C ASP A 24 7.70 -4.90 -2.73
N ALA A 25 8.03 -4.37 -1.55
CA ALA A 25 7.88 -5.10 -0.29
C ALA A 25 6.42 -5.50 -0.02
N VAL A 26 5.46 -4.56 -0.15
CA VAL A 26 4.04 -4.83 0.06
C VAL A 26 3.52 -5.89 -0.91
N ILE A 27 3.83 -5.78 -2.20
CA ILE A 27 3.40 -6.76 -3.22
C ILE A 27 3.98 -8.15 -2.94
N ASN A 28 5.23 -8.25 -2.49
CA ASN A 28 5.82 -9.53 -2.12
C ASN A 28 5.13 -10.13 -0.87
N CYS A 29 4.83 -9.32 0.16
CA CYS A 29 4.15 -9.78 1.37
C CYS A 29 2.78 -10.38 1.10
N VAL A 30 1.99 -9.78 0.20
CA VAL A 30 0.61 -10.20 -0.09
C VAL A 30 0.53 -11.36 -1.07
N GLN A 31 1.56 -11.55 -1.92
CA GLN A 31 1.63 -12.69 -2.84
C GLN A 31 1.94 -14.01 -2.13
N ASN A 32 2.79 -14.00 -1.09
CA ASN A 32 3.15 -15.19 -0.32
C ASN A 32 1.94 -15.93 0.33
N PRO A 33 0.98 -15.24 0.95
CA PRO A 33 -0.27 -15.82 1.47
C PRO A 33 -1.40 -15.91 0.42
N GLN A 34 -1.14 -15.57 -0.85
CA GLN A 34 -2.15 -15.51 -1.94
C GLN A 34 -3.35 -14.60 -1.62
N ILE A 35 -3.11 -13.45 -0.98
CA ILE A 35 -4.16 -12.44 -0.79
C ILE A 35 -4.49 -11.83 -2.15
N ASP A 36 -5.76 -11.91 -2.55
CA ASP A 36 -6.22 -11.30 -3.79
C ASP A 36 -6.30 -9.78 -3.66
N LEU A 37 -5.28 -9.10 -4.20
CA LEU A 37 -5.19 -7.64 -4.24
C LEU A 37 -6.36 -6.97 -4.98
N LYS A 38 -7.12 -7.71 -5.79
CA LYS A 38 -8.36 -7.18 -6.40
C LYS A 38 -9.42 -6.85 -5.36
N ASN A 39 -9.30 -7.32 -4.13
CA ASN A 39 -10.22 -7.01 -3.03
C ASN A 39 -9.71 -5.86 -2.15
N LEU A 40 -8.53 -5.29 -2.42
CA LEU A 40 -8.04 -4.15 -1.67
C LEU A 40 -8.93 -2.93 -1.92
N VAL A 41 -9.44 -2.35 -0.83
CA VAL A 41 -10.34 -1.18 -0.87
C VAL A 41 -9.66 0.10 -0.43
N GLY A 42 -8.58 0.00 0.34
CA GLY A 42 -7.85 1.19 0.76
C GLY A 42 -6.51 0.91 1.43
N ILE A 43 -5.74 1.98 1.60
CA ILE A 43 -4.43 1.98 2.28
C ILE A 43 -4.39 3.13 3.28
N ALA A 44 -3.94 2.83 4.50
CA ALA A 44 -3.64 3.81 5.54
C ALA A 44 -2.12 4.00 5.70
N THR A 45 -1.64 5.24 5.69
CA THR A 45 -0.19 5.56 5.80
C THR A 45 0.05 6.77 6.69
N ASP A 46 1.30 6.98 7.12
CA ASP A 46 1.73 8.16 7.90
C ASP A 46 1.83 9.45 7.07
N GLY A 47 1.70 9.37 5.74
CA GLY A 47 1.71 10.51 4.83
C GLY A 47 3.09 11.05 4.47
N THR A 48 4.18 10.33 4.74
CA THR A 48 5.52 10.75 4.27
C THR A 48 5.61 10.77 2.74
N SER A 49 6.56 11.53 2.18
CA SER A 49 6.73 11.66 0.71
C SER A 49 6.89 10.31 0.02
N SER A 50 7.65 9.37 0.61
CA SER A 50 7.78 8.03 0.03
C SER A 50 6.47 7.23 -0.03
N MET A 51 5.45 7.62 0.73
CA MET A 51 4.12 7.00 0.69
C MET A 51 3.18 7.72 -0.28
N VAL A 52 3.10 9.06 -0.22
CA VAL A 52 2.02 9.83 -0.86
C VAL A 52 2.45 10.75 -2.00
N GLU A 53 3.75 10.85 -2.30
CA GLU A 53 4.23 11.72 -3.38
C GLU A 53 3.60 11.31 -4.72
N LYS A 54 3.20 12.31 -5.50
CA LYS A 54 2.52 12.09 -6.78
C LYS A 54 3.43 11.28 -7.71
N ASN A 55 2.87 10.25 -8.35
CA ASN A 55 3.52 9.35 -9.31
C ASN A 55 4.60 8.41 -8.74
N VAL A 56 5.27 8.77 -7.64
CA VAL A 56 6.42 7.99 -7.11
C VAL A 56 6.20 7.44 -5.70
N GLY A 57 5.19 7.93 -4.97
CA GLY A 57 4.83 7.43 -3.66
C GLY A 57 4.24 6.02 -3.73
N ALA A 58 4.51 5.21 -2.71
CA ALA A 58 4.11 3.82 -2.63
C ALA A 58 2.61 3.61 -2.88
N VAL A 59 1.74 4.49 -2.34
CA VAL A 59 0.29 4.39 -2.53
C VAL A 59 -0.08 4.54 -4.01
N THR A 60 0.52 5.52 -4.71
CA THR A 60 0.28 5.72 -6.15
C THR A 60 0.72 4.49 -6.94
N LEU A 61 1.91 3.97 -6.66
CA LEU A 61 2.47 2.82 -7.37
C LEU A 61 1.67 1.52 -7.13
N ILE A 62 1.20 1.29 -5.89
CA ILE A 62 0.36 0.14 -5.57
C ILE A 62 -1.00 0.27 -6.26
N PHE A 63 -1.58 1.48 -6.26
CA PHE A 63 -2.86 1.71 -6.92
C PHE A 63 -2.80 1.47 -8.43
N ASP A 64 -1.74 1.95 -9.10
CA ASP A 64 -1.53 1.71 -10.53
C ASP A 64 -1.33 0.21 -10.83
N HIS A 65 -0.61 -0.50 -9.97
CA HIS A 65 -0.47 -1.96 -10.05
C HIS A 65 -1.84 -2.67 -9.96
N ILE A 66 -2.68 -2.28 -8.99
CA ILE A 66 -4.01 -2.88 -8.79
C ILE A 66 -4.97 -2.55 -9.94
N LYS A 67 -4.94 -1.32 -10.46
CA LYS A 67 -5.71 -0.92 -11.65
C LYS A 67 -5.39 -1.83 -12.84
N ALA A 68 -4.11 -2.12 -13.07
CA ALA A 68 -3.67 -3.03 -14.13
C ALA A 68 -4.19 -4.47 -13.91
N LEU A 69 -4.41 -4.90 -12.66
CA LEU A 69 -4.99 -6.21 -12.34
C LEU A 69 -6.51 -6.28 -12.49
N ARG A 70 -7.22 -5.17 -12.25
CA ARG A 70 -8.69 -5.14 -12.15
C ARG A 70 -9.42 -4.94 -13.49
N ASN A 71 -8.77 -4.40 -14.53
CA ASN A 71 -9.43 -4.04 -15.80
C ASN A 71 -10.72 -3.20 -15.61
N SER A 72 -10.89 -2.49 -14.49
CA SER A 72 -12.09 -1.73 -14.14
C SER A 72 -11.78 -0.53 -13.25
N SER A 73 -12.67 0.47 -13.30
CA SER A 73 -12.59 1.71 -12.53
C SER A 73 -13.47 1.60 -11.29
N ASN A 74 -12.94 1.10 -10.18
CA ASN A 74 -13.60 1.21 -8.88
C ASN A 74 -12.84 2.18 -7.98
N ASP A 75 -13.57 2.84 -7.09
CA ASP A 75 -13.03 3.76 -6.11
C ASP A 75 -12.07 3.03 -5.15
N PHE A 76 -10.94 3.67 -4.89
CA PHE A 76 -9.90 3.22 -3.96
C PHE A 76 -9.72 4.32 -2.93
N GLU A 77 -9.89 3.97 -1.65
CA GLU A 77 -9.85 4.92 -0.57
C GLU A 77 -8.42 5.00 0.00
N MET A 78 -7.79 6.16 -0.12
CA MET A 78 -6.53 6.44 0.56
C MET A 78 -6.83 7.20 1.85
N LEU A 79 -6.46 6.61 2.98
CA LEU A 79 -6.46 7.30 4.27
C LEU A 79 -5.04 7.76 4.60
N ILE A 80 -4.86 9.07 4.71
CA ILE A 80 -3.58 9.64 5.13
C ILE A 80 -3.69 10.02 6.60
N CYS A 81 -3.01 9.29 7.47
CA CYS A 81 -2.82 9.65 8.87
C CYS A 81 -1.60 10.56 8.98
N THR A 82 -1.76 11.83 8.61
CA THR A 82 -0.71 12.83 8.86
C THR A 82 -0.61 13.08 10.36
N SER A 83 0.40 12.51 10.99
CA SER A 83 0.82 13.02 12.30
C SER A 83 1.55 14.33 12.03
N ARG A 84 0.90 15.49 12.24
CA ARG A 84 1.66 16.72 12.47
C ARG A 84 2.40 16.52 13.78
N ILE A 85 3.60 15.95 13.73
CA ILE A 85 4.57 16.15 14.80
C ILE A 85 5.07 17.59 14.58
N LEU A 86 4.49 18.49 15.38
CA LEU A 86 4.95 19.88 15.55
C LEU A 86 6.41 19.90 16.01
#